data_AF-A0A9P5JPS6-F1
#
_entry.id   AF-A0A9P5JPS6-F1
#
_cell.length_a   1.000
_cell.length_b   1.000
_cell.length_c   1.000
_cell.angle_alpha   90.00
_cell.angle_beta   90.00
_cell.angle_gamma   90.00
#
_symmetry.space_group_name_H-M   'P 1'
#
loop_
_entity.id
_entity.type
_entity.pdbx_description
1 polymer ?
#
loop_
_entity_poly.entity_id
_entity_poly.type
_entity_poly.pdbx_seq_one_letter_code
_entity_poly.pdbx_strand_id
1 'polypeptide(L)'
;MAKSLRSKAKRTFRRTKREVIGTDYQVTDAARLNRLSSKLREKFSDKEAVGDEDADEAMNDAAAEDGDEILADEEKPTGAVDGSKEGTASSSTKISTSGPRLSRRAEWRVSKGMTAQPNRPNKLNKQGTPKARRKSGRSHRRR
;
A
#
# COMPACT_ATOMS: atom_id res chain seq x y z
N MET A 1 2.91 42.98 25.45
CA MET A 1 2.03 42.37 24.42
C MET A 1 2.03 40.85 24.57
N ALA A 2 0.87 40.21 24.43
CA ALA A 2 0.79 38.74 24.41
C ALA A 2 1.41 38.16 23.12
N LYS A 3 1.87 36.91 23.17
CA LYS A 3 2.43 36.20 22.02
C LYS A 3 1.31 35.55 21.20
N SER A 4 1.31 35.75 19.88
CA SER A 4 0.37 35.08 18.96
C SER A 4 0.54 33.55 18.98
N LEU A 5 -0.54 32.82 18.67
CA LEU A 5 -0.54 31.36 18.48
C LEU A 5 0.53 30.90 17.47
N ARG A 6 0.76 31.71 16.42
CA ARG A 6 1.71 31.40 15.34
C ARG A 6 3.13 31.92 15.62
N SER A 7 3.36 32.54 16.78
CA SER A 7 4.68 33.06 17.13
C SER A 7 5.73 31.95 17.15
N LYS A 8 6.89 32.21 16.53
CA LYS A 8 7.95 31.22 16.38
C LYS A 8 8.41 30.67 17.74
N ALA A 9 8.63 31.56 18.72
CA ALA A 9 9.05 31.18 20.07
C ALA A 9 8.06 30.24 20.80
N LYS A 10 6.75 30.43 20.64
CA LYS A 10 5.77 29.51 21.25
C LYS A 10 5.66 28.20 20.47
N ARG A 11 5.78 28.24 19.14
CA ARG A 11 5.76 27.03 18.30
C ARG A 11 6.96 26.13 18.57
N THR A 12 8.16 26.69 18.67
CA THR A 12 9.38 25.92 19.00
C THR A 12 9.28 25.30 20.38
N PHE A 13 8.80 26.04 21.38
CA PHE A 13 8.55 25.49 22.72
C PHE A 13 7.50 24.37 22.74
N ARG A 14 6.42 24.49 21.95
CA ARG A 14 5.44 23.40 21.81
C ARG A 14 6.03 22.18 21.10
N ARG A 15 6.93 22.40 20.15
CA ARG A 15 7.64 21.33 19.46
C ARG A 15 8.56 20.57 20.40
N THR A 16 9.39 21.27 21.19
CA THR A 16 10.27 20.62 22.16
C THR A 16 9.48 19.82 23.19
N LYS A 17 8.35 20.35 23.68
CA LYS A 17 7.46 19.61 24.58
C LYS A 17 6.87 18.32 24.01
N ARG A 18 6.85 18.14 22.69
CA ARG A 18 6.30 16.94 22.04
C ARG A 18 7.38 15.96 21.59
N GLU A 19 8.52 16.48 21.13
CA GLU A 19 9.57 15.68 20.50
C GLU A 19 10.70 15.30 21.46
N VAL A 20 10.93 16.07 22.53
CA VAL A 20 12.03 15.78 23.46
C VAL A 20 11.68 14.55 24.29
N ILE A 21 12.64 13.62 24.33
CA ILE A 21 12.57 12.37 25.08
C ILE A 21 12.34 12.67 26.57
N GLY A 22 11.42 11.94 27.19
CA GLY A 22 11.11 12.10 28.61
C GLY A 22 10.08 13.19 28.93
N THR A 23 9.48 13.82 27.91
CA THR A 23 8.30 14.67 28.11
C THR A 23 7.03 13.82 28.16
N ASP A 24 6.05 14.21 28.99
CA ASP A 24 4.79 13.47 29.13
C ASP A 24 4.06 13.25 27.80
N TYR A 25 4.12 14.23 26.88
CA TYR A 25 3.54 14.12 25.55
C TYR A 25 4.17 13.00 24.74
N GLN A 26 5.50 12.88 24.79
CA GLN A 26 6.22 11.84 24.06
C GLN A 26 5.94 10.46 24.67
N VAL A 27 5.94 10.35 26.00
CA VAL A 27 5.69 9.09 26.72
C VAL A 27 4.28 8.57 26.44
N THR A 28 3.28 9.44 26.54
CA THR A 28 1.88 9.06 26.30
C THR A 28 1.61 8.67 24.85
N ASP A 29 2.23 9.37 23.89
CA ASP A 29 2.08 9.04 22.48
C ASP A 29 2.78 7.72 22.11
N ALA A 30 3.99 7.49 22.64
CA ALA A 30 4.70 6.22 22.48
C ALA A 30 3.92 5.04 23.08
N ALA A 31 3.35 5.20 24.27
CA ALA A 31 2.52 4.16 24.90
C ALA A 31 1.27 3.83 24.07
N ARG A 32 0.61 4.85 23.51
CA ARG A 32 -0.54 4.65 22.61
C ARG A 32 -0.13 3.91 21.34
N LEU A 33 0.98 4.31 20.72
CA LEU A 33 1.50 3.67 19.51
C LEU A 33 1.81 2.20 19.76
N ASN A 34 2.48 1.88 20.87
CA ASN A 34 2.78 0.50 21.26
C ASN A 34 1.51 -0.33 21.48
N ARG A 35 0.50 0.23 22.16
CA ARG A 35 -0.79 -0.45 22.34
C ARG A 35 -1.48 -0.74 21.01
N LEU A 36 -1.45 0.22 20.08
CA LEU A 36 -2.04 0.04 18.75
C LEU A 36 -1.27 -0.98 17.92
N SER A 37 0.05 -0.95 17.96
CA SER A 37 0.87 -1.91 17.21
C SER A 37 0.71 -3.34 17.74
N SER A 38 0.59 -3.54 19.05
CA SER A 38 0.24 -4.84 19.64
C SER A 38 -1.13 -5.33 19.14
N LYS A 39 -2.17 -4.49 19.23
CA LYS A 39 -3.53 -4.85 18.75
C LYS A 39 -3.57 -5.18 17.26
N LEU A 40 -2.84 -4.42 16.44
CA LEU A 40 -2.78 -4.68 15.01
C LEU A 40 -2.06 -6.01 14.75
N ARG A 41 -0.96 -6.28 15.44
CA ARG A 41 -0.24 -7.55 15.32
C ARG A 41 -1.12 -8.74 15.69
N GLU A 42 -1.88 -8.65 16.78
CA GLU A 42 -2.86 -9.68 17.18
C GLU A 42 -3.90 -9.92 16.07
N LYS A 43 -4.54 -8.86 15.57
CA LYS A 43 -5.53 -8.97 14.49
C LYS A 43 -4.98 -9.57 13.19
N PHE A 44 -3.73 -9.30 12.86
CA PHE A 44 -3.11 -9.82 11.64
C PHE A 44 -2.49 -11.21 11.85
N SER A 45 -1.99 -11.55 13.04
CA SER A 45 -1.49 -12.90 13.34
C SER A 45 -2.61 -13.94 13.30
N ASP A 46 -3.80 -13.57 13.77
CA ASP A 46 -4.97 -14.46 13.74
C ASP A 46 -5.46 -14.69 12.30
N LYS A 47 -5.22 -13.73 11.40
CA LYS A 47 -5.60 -13.80 9.99
C LYS A 47 -4.56 -14.50 9.09
N GLU A 48 -3.31 -14.65 9.51
CA GLU A 48 -2.30 -15.42 8.74
C GLU A 48 -2.32 -16.92 9.04
N ALA A 49 -3.01 -17.37 10.10
CA ALA A 49 -3.11 -18.79 10.45
C ALA A 49 -4.25 -19.53 9.73
N VAL A 50 -5.21 -18.81 9.13
CA VAL A 50 -6.32 -19.39 8.39
C VAL A 50 -6.35 -18.74 7.01
N GLY A 51 -6.33 -19.57 5.97
CA GLY A 51 -6.38 -19.14 4.58
C GLY A 51 -7.46 -18.10 4.33
N ASP A 52 -7.19 -17.25 3.35
CA ASP A 52 -8.04 -16.20 2.81
C ASP A 52 -9.34 -16.77 2.22
N GLU A 53 -10.22 -17.24 3.08
CA GLU A 53 -11.59 -17.64 2.74
C GLU A 53 -12.53 -17.08 3.82
N ASP A 54 -13.28 -16.05 3.42
CA ASP A 54 -14.55 -15.59 3.97
C ASP A 54 -14.61 -15.13 5.44
N ALA A 55 -14.64 -13.80 5.63
CA ALA A 55 -15.15 -13.19 6.86
C ALA A 55 -15.81 -11.83 6.56
N ASP A 56 -16.79 -11.85 5.65
CA ASP A 56 -17.90 -10.89 5.65
C ASP A 56 -18.90 -11.32 6.74
N GLU A 57 -18.55 -11.26 8.02
CA GLU A 57 -19.52 -11.38 9.14
C GLU A 57 -18.84 -11.14 10.50
N ALA A 58 -18.76 -9.87 10.91
CA ALA A 58 -18.55 -9.51 12.32
C ALA A 58 -19.07 -8.09 12.57
N MET A 59 -20.33 -7.84 12.21
CA MET A 59 -21.11 -6.70 12.66
C MET A 59 -22.31 -7.24 13.46
N ASN A 60 -22.09 -7.76 14.66
CA ASN A 60 -23.07 -7.75 15.75
C ASN A 60 -22.50 -8.48 16.96
N ASP A 61 -22.11 -7.72 17.99
CA ASP A 61 -22.33 -8.22 19.35
C ASP A 61 -22.46 -7.04 20.31
N ALA A 62 -23.63 -6.41 20.26
CA ALA A 62 -24.17 -5.59 21.33
C ALA A 62 -25.60 -6.10 21.56
N ALA A 63 -25.70 -7.07 22.47
CA ALA A 63 -26.91 -7.76 22.87
C ALA A 63 -28.10 -6.86 23.23
N ALA A 64 -29.29 -7.23 22.72
CA ALA A 64 -30.58 -7.05 23.39
C ALA A 64 -31.58 -8.08 22.83
N GLU A 65 -32.25 -8.77 23.76
CA GLU A 65 -33.30 -9.80 23.63
C GLU A 65 -34.43 -9.41 22.65
N ASP A 66 -34.94 -10.35 21.85
CA ASP A 66 -36.18 -11.10 22.13
C ASP A 66 -36.51 -12.03 20.94
N GLY A 67 -37.19 -13.15 21.22
CA GLY A 67 -37.37 -14.28 20.30
C GLY A 67 -38.27 -14.03 19.09
N ASP A 68 -38.15 -14.88 18.06
CA ASP A 68 -39.15 -15.91 17.76
C ASP A 68 -38.66 -16.80 16.60
N GLU A 69 -39.20 -18.01 16.59
CA GLU A 69 -38.90 -19.20 15.80
C GLU A 69 -39.23 -19.07 14.28
N ILE A 70 -38.68 -19.97 13.43
CA ILE A 70 -39.32 -20.65 12.26
C ILE A 70 -38.40 -20.85 11.02
N LEU A 71 -38.12 -22.15 10.76
CA LEU A 71 -38.07 -22.93 9.49
C LEU A 71 -37.19 -22.42 8.32
N ALA A 72 -36.12 -23.13 7.93
CA ALA A 72 -36.05 -24.37 7.14
C ALA A 72 -35.91 -24.11 5.62
N ASP A 73 -35.15 -25.02 5.00
CA ASP A 73 -35.18 -25.48 3.59
C ASP A 73 -34.02 -25.08 2.64
N GLU A 74 -33.31 -26.15 2.21
CA GLU A 74 -32.91 -26.53 0.82
C GLU A 74 -32.38 -25.47 -0.17
N GLU A 75 -31.44 -25.71 -1.10
CA GLU A 75 -30.74 -26.87 -1.64
C GLU A 75 -29.57 -26.33 -2.53
N LYS A 76 -28.53 -27.15 -2.76
CA LYS A 76 -27.47 -26.90 -3.78
C LYS A 76 -28.00 -27.19 -5.20
N PRO A 77 -27.35 -26.72 -6.30
CA PRO A 77 -26.32 -27.54 -6.97
C PRO A 77 -25.21 -26.73 -7.70
N THR A 78 -23.93 -27.04 -7.47
CA THR A 78 -23.00 -27.76 -8.38
C THR A 78 -23.01 -27.36 -9.87
N GLY A 79 -21.95 -26.68 -10.32
CA GLY A 79 -21.60 -26.50 -11.73
C GLY A 79 -20.14 -26.90 -11.98
N ALA A 80 -19.95 -28.11 -12.50
CA ALA A 80 -18.67 -28.66 -12.94
C ALA A 80 -18.26 -28.12 -14.32
N VAL A 81 -16.97 -27.80 -14.50
CA VAL A 81 -16.31 -27.79 -15.82
C VAL A 81 -14.94 -28.46 -15.66
N ASP A 82 -14.91 -29.71 -16.10
CA ASP A 82 -13.72 -30.49 -16.44
C ASP A 82 -13.28 -30.15 -17.88
N GLY A 83 -11.99 -30.25 -18.19
CA GLY A 83 -11.49 -29.89 -19.52
C GLY A 83 -9.97 -29.84 -19.67
N SER A 84 -9.32 -30.97 -19.36
CA SER A 84 -7.93 -31.33 -19.65
C SER A 84 -7.31 -30.81 -20.96
N LYS A 85 -6.02 -30.43 -20.93
CA LYS A 85 -5.11 -30.64 -22.07
C LYS A 85 -3.66 -30.88 -21.64
N GLU A 86 -3.20 -32.12 -21.85
CA GLU A 86 -1.81 -32.58 -21.94
C GLU A 86 -1.01 -31.66 -22.89
N GLY A 87 0.26 -31.31 -22.71
CA GLY A 87 1.41 -32.11 -22.32
C GLY A 87 2.50 -31.86 -23.37
N THR A 88 3.42 -30.93 -23.11
CA THR A 88 4.70 -30.86 -23.85
C THR A 88 5.76 -30.29 -22.92
N ALA A 89 6.72 -31.13 -22.54
CA ALA A 89 7.85 -30.75 -21.71
C ALA A 89 8.77 -29.79 -22.48
N SER A 90 8.55 -28.49 -22.29
CA SER A 90 9.54 -27.47 -22.65
C SER A 90 10.26 -27.04 -21.38
N SER A 91 11.58 -27.06 -21.41
CA SER A 91 12.49 -26.52 -20.37
C SER A 91 11.85 -25.39 -19.56
N SER A 92 11.95 -25.46 -18.23
CA SER A 92 11.35 -24.49 -17.30
C SER A 92 11.86 -23.08 -17.62
N THR A 93 11.18 -22.43 -18.56
CA THR A 93 11.54 -21.10 -19.00
C THR A 93 11.24 -20.23 -17.80
N LYS A 94 12.25 -19.59 -17.22
CA LYS A 94 12.04 -18.66 -16.11
C LYS A 94 11.03 -17.63 -16.58
N ILE A 95 9.77 -17.78 -16.15
CA ILE A 95 8.71 -16.82 -16.42
C ILE A 95 9.12 -15.57 -15.65
N SER A 96 9.55 -14.54 -16.37
CA SER A 96 9.87 -13.25 -15.77
C SER A 96 8.57 -12.66 -15.21
N THR A 97 8.38 -12.79 -13.90
CA THR A 97 7.28 -12.15 -13.16
C THR A 97 7.40 -10.63 -13.15
N SER A 98 8.50 -10.08 -13.67
CA SER A 98 8.71 -8.65 -13.90
C SER A 98 8.42 -8.25 -15.35
N GLY A 99 7.38 -8.80 -15.96
CA GLY A 99 6.85 -8.28 -17.23
C GLY A 99 6.57 -6.76 -17.14
N PRO A 100 6.64 -6.01 -18.26
CA PRO A 100 6.37 -4.59 -18.22
C PRO A 100 4.97 -4.35 -17.67
N ARG A 101 4.87 -3.62 -16.55
CA ARG A 101 3.61 -3.12 -16.00
C ARG A 101 3.06 -2.05 -16.94
N LEU A 102 2.52 -2.49 -18.07
CA LEU A 102 1.92 -1.60 -19.05
C LEU A 102 0.69 -0.98 -18.40
N SER A 103 0.72 0.34 -18.18
CA SER A 103 -0.50 1.07 -17.86
C SER A 103 -1.44 1.01 -19.07
N ARG A 104 -2.76 1.06 -18.86
CA ARG A 104 -3.79 1.14 -19.92
C ARG A 104 -3.46 2.22 -20.98
N ARG A 105 -2.86 3.33 -20.55
CA ARG A 105 -2.39 4.41 -21.46
C ARG A 105 -1.26 3.96 -22.39
N ALA A 106 -0.32 3.15 -21.91
CA ALA A 106 0.78 2.63 -22.71
C ALA A 106 0.25 1.64 -23.76
N GLU A 107 -0.70 0.79 -23.40
CA GLU A 107 -1.36 -0.15 -24.32
C GLU A 107 -2.15 0.57 -25.41
N TRP A 108 -2.98 1.56 -25.03
CA TRP A 108 -3.71 2.39 -26.00
C TRP A 108 -2.76 3.09 -26.96
N ARG A 109 -1.62 3.61 -26.48
CA ARG A 109 -0.61 4.24 -27.33
C ARG A 109 0.00 3.25 -28.32
N VAL A 110 0.40 2.06 -27.85
CA VAL A 110 0.93 0.99 -28.71
C VAL A 110 -0.10 0.57 -29.76
N SER A 111 -1.38 0.40 -29.39
CA SER A 111 -2.46 0.09 -30.33
C SER A 111 -2.71 1.18 -31.38
N LYS A 112 -2.33 2.43 -31.07
CA LYS A 112 -2.42 3.58 -31.96
C LYS A 112 -1.12 3.86 -32.71
N GLY A 113 -0.16 2.93 -32.70
CA GLY A 113 1.13 3.06 -33.38
C GLY A 113 2.06 4.11 -32.75
N MET A 114 1.78 4.55 -31.52
CA MET A 114 2.62 5.48 -30.77
C MET A 114 3.57 4.74 -29.83
N THR A 115 4.67 5.40 -29.45
CA THR A 115 5.60 4.86 -28.44
C THR A 115 4.90 4.66 -27.08
N ALA A 116 5.12 3.52 -26.43
CA ALA A 116 4.49 3.14 -25.15
C ALA A 116 4.67 4.20 -24.05
N GLN A 117 5.79 4.92 -24.06
CA GLN A 117 6.02 6.11 -23.24
C GLN A 117 6.25 7.32 -24.15
N PRO A 118 5.77 8.53 -23.78
CA PRO A 118 6.11 9.73 -24.53
C PRO A 118 7.63 9.91 -24.51
N ASN A 119 8.26 9.89 -25.68
CA ASN A 119 9.64 10.34 -25.83
C ASN A 119 9.67 11.78 -25.34
N ARG A 120 10.26 12.05 -24.17
CA ARG A 120 10.42 13.42 -23.68
C ARG A 120 11.55 14.04 -24.51
N PRO A 121 11.26 14.89 -25.52
CA PRO A 121 12.32 15.44 -26.37
C PRO A 121 13.18 16.44 -25.57
N ASN A 122 12.58 16.99 -24.52
CA ASN A 122 13.24 17.91 -23.63
C ASN A 122 14.15 17.14 -22.70
N LYS A 123 15.43 17.54 -22.69
CA LYS A 123 16.45 17.19 -21.68
C LYS A 123 16.05 17.74 -20.31
N LEU A 124 14.77 17.72 -19.93
CA LEU A 124 14.24 18.20 -18.66
C LEU A 124 13.83 16.99 -17.80
N ASN A 125 14.02 17.08 -16.49
CA ASN A 125 13.55 16.11 -15.53
C ASN A 125 12.02 16.23 -15.30
N LYS A 126 11.46 15.42 -14.38
CA LYS A 126 10.02 15.49 -14.03
C LYS A 126 9.62 16.85 -13.45
N GLN A 127 10.57 17.60 -12.92
CA GLN A 127 10.42 18.92 -12.29
C GLN A 127 10.64 20.08 -13.27
N GLY A 128 10.82 19.81 -14.57
CA GLY A 128 11.00 20.85 -15.58
C GLY A 128 12.38 21.51 -15.62
N THR A 129 13.38 20.99 -14.88
CA THR A 129 14.76 21.50 -14.93
C THR A 129 15.63 20.64 -15.86
N PRO A 130 16.70 21.20 -16.48
CA PRO A 130 17.61 20.43 -17.31
C PRO A 130 18.13 19.17 -16.59
N LYS A 131 17.80 17.99 -17.13
CA LYS A 131 18.37 16.69 -16.76
C LYS A 131 19.86 16.76 -17.05
N ALA A 132 20.66 16.92 -16.00
CA ALA A 132 22.10 16.96 -16.11
C ALA A 132 22.60 15.69 -16.82
N ARG A 133 23.20 15.84 -18.01
CA ARG A 133 23.77 14.73 -18.80
C ARG A 133 24.97 14.08 -18.10
N ARG A 134 25.60 14.81 -17.18
CA ARG A 134 26.72 14.39 -16.31
C ARG A 134 26.41 14.94 -14.93
N LYS A 135 26.74 14.21 -13.86
CA LYS A 135 26.66 14.73 -12.49
C LYS A 135 27.46 16.03 -12.45
N SER A 136 26.80 17.17 -12.31
CA SER A 136 27.47 18.46 -12.10
C SER A 136 28.42 18.29 -10.91
N GLY A 137 29.71 18.54 -11.12
CA GLY A 137 30.73 18.42 -10.08
C GLY A 137 31.50 17.10 -10.01
N ARG A 138 31.25 16.11 -10.88
CA ARG A 138 32.12 14.91 -10.94
C ARG A 138 33.19 15.12 -12.01
N SER A 139 34.44 15.33 -11.59
CA SER A 139 35.59 15.42 -12.50
C SER A 139 35.67 14.15 -13.35
N HIS A 140 35.96 14.32 -14.64
CA HIS A 140 36.20 13.21 -15.53
C HIS A 140 37.48 12.52 -15.04
N ARG A 141 37.39 11.27 -14.55
CA ARG A 141 38.61 10.47 -14.37
C ARG A 141 39.23 10.30 -15.75
N ARG A 142 40.34 10.98 -15.99
CA ARG A 142 41.24 10.71 -17.12
C ARG A 142 41.79 9.30 -16.86
N ARG A 143 41.51 8.38 -17.77
CA ARG A 143 42.30 7.17 -17.95
C ARG A 143 43.15 7.44 -19.18
#